data_AF-A0A924XB62-F1
#
_entry.id   AF-A0A924XB62-F1
#
_cell.length_a   1.000
_cell.length_b   1.000
_cell.length_c   1.000
_cell.angle_alpha   90.00
_cell.angle_beta   90.00
_cell.angle_gamma   90.00
#
_symmetry.space_group_name_H-M   'P 1'
#
loop_
_entity.id
_entity.type
_entity.pdbx_description
1 polymer ?
#
loop_
_entity_poly.entity_id
_entity_poly.type
_entity_poly.pdbx_seq_one_letter_code
_entity_poly.pdbx_strand_id
1 'polypeptide(L)'
;MLEFLDLLCAALIARDDEDVRLLLKHPIGRELPREVREEALAIAALPAESHRAPMKTLWFRYAMEQLQRDEFAFLHSPQLDLPFMPPLPSSLVLLPTEEFAEGALADQQGSR
;
A
#
# COMPACT_ATOMS: atom_id res chain seq x y z
N MET A 1 -9.43 -11.85 12.49
CA MET A 1 -9.57 -10.71 11.56
C MET A 1 -8.79 -10.94 10.27
N LEU A 2 -7.47 -11.16 10.30
CA LEU A 2 -6.70 -11.42 9.07
C LEU A 2 -7.19 -12.65 8.29
N GLU A 3 -7.43 -13.77 8.96
CA GLU A 3 -7.99 -14.98 8.31
C GLU A 3 -9.33 -14.69 7.62
N PHE A 4 -10.17 -13.84 8.21
CA PHE A 4 -11.43 -13.43 7.60
C PHE A 4 -11.19 -12.58 6.33
N LEU A 5 -10.19 -11.70 6.35
CA LEU A 5 -9.79 -10.93 5.16
C LEU A 5 -9.15 -11.82 4.08
N ASP A 6 -8.42 -12.86 4.45
CA ASP A 6 -7.88 -13.85 3.51
C ASP A 6 -9.02 -14.60 2.81
N LEU A 7 -10.03 -15.06 3.56
CA LEU A 7 -11.24 -15.68 3.00
C LEU A 7 -11.99 -14.73 2.06
N LEU A 8 -12.18 -13.47 2.48
CA LEU A 8 -12.84 -12.46 1.63
C LEU A 8 -12.03 -12.18 0.35
N CYS A 9 -10.70 -12.07 0.44
CA CYS A 9 -9.85 -11.91 -0.73
C CYS A 9 -9.95 -13.11 -1.67
N ALA A 10 -9.94 -14.33 -1.14
CA ALA A 10 -10.08 -15.55 -1.92
C ALA A 10 -11.44 -15.56 -2.68
N ALA A 11 -12.54 -15.27 -2.00
CA ALA A 11 -13.87 -15.19 -2.62
C ALA A 11 -13.94 -14.10 -3.70
N LEU A 12 -13.36 -12.92 -3.45
CA LEU A 12 -13.31 -11.83 -4.43
C LEU A 12 -12.46 -12.18 -5.65
N ILE A 13 -11.37 -12.91 -5.49
CA ILE A 13 -10.52 -13.38 -6.61
C ILE A 13 -11.23 -14.47 -7.39
N ALA A 14 -11.90 -15.40 -6.70
CA ALA A 14 -12.67 -16.49 -7.29
C ALA A 14 -13.97 -16.01 -7.98
N ARG A 15 -14.39 -14.77 -7.72
CA ARG A 15 -15.66 -14.19 -8.19
C ARG A 15 -16.89 -14.93 -7.69
N ASP A 16 -16.80 -15.43 -6.46
CA ASP A 16 -17.93 -16.08 -5.79
C ASP A 16 -18.80 -15.02 -5.09
N ASP A 17 -19.88 -14.60 -5.74
CA ASP A 17 -20.74 -13.53 -5.25
C ASP A 17 -21.58 -13.97 -4.03
N GLU A 18 -21.95 -15.24 -3.95
CA GLU A 18 -22.65 -15.81 -2.81
C GLU A 18 -21.77 -15.78 -1.56
N ASP A 19 -20.53 -16.26 -1.66
CA ASP A 19 -19.58 -16.27 -0.54
C ASP A 19 -19.23 -14.85 -0.10
N VAL A 20 -19.01 -13.91 -1.04
CA VAL A 20 -18.77 -12.50 -0.67
C VAL A 20 -19.95 -11.93 0.11
N ARG A 21 -21.18 -12.16 -0.34
CA ARG A 21 -22.38 -11.68 0.37
C ARG A 21 -22.58 -12.36 1.72
N LEU A 22 -22.25 -13.65 1.83
CA LEU A 22 -22.30 -14.40 3.08
C LEU A 22 -21.30 -13.81 4.09
N LEU A 23 -20.06 -13.63 3.67
CA LEU A 23 -18.98 -13.06 4.50
C LEU A 23 -19.32 -11.64 4.96
N LEU A 24 -19.85 -10.78 4.08
CA LEU A 24 -20.23 -9.41 4.45
C LEU A 24 -21.42 -9.33 5.42
N LYS A 25 -22.27 -10.35 5.49
CA LYS A 25 -23.36 -10.43 6.48
C LYS A 25 -22.87 -10.83 7.87
N HIS A 26 -21.72 -11.50 7.96
CA HIS A 26 -21.10 -11.91 9.21
C HIS A 26 -20.81 -10.68 10.11
N PRO A 27 -20.89 -10.78 11.45
CA PRO A 27 -20.62 -9.65 12.35
C PRO A 27 -19.28 -8.96 12.07
N ILE A 28 -18.21 -9.74 11.87
CA ILE A 28 -16.87 -9.23 11.51
C ILE A 28 -16.91 -8.44 10.19
N GLY A 29 -17.69 -8.91 9.21
CA GLY A 29 -17.87 -8.23 7.92
C GLY A 29 -18.50 -6.84 8.07
N ARG A 30 -19.30 -6.60 9.13
CA ARG A 30 -19.91 -5.30 9.42
C ARG A 30 -18.95 -4.30 10.05
N GLU A 31 -17.91 -4.79 10.72
CA GLU A 31 -16.85 -3.97 11.32
C GLU A 31 -15.83 -3.47 10.29
N LEU A 32 -15.85 -4.03 9.07
CA LEU A 32 -14.99 -3.58 7.99
C LEU A 32 -15.25 -2.10 7.63
N PRO A 33 -14.20 -1.35 7.25
CA PRO A 33 -14.34 -0.01 6.73
C PRO A 33 -15.36 0.03 5.59
N ARG A 34 -16.14 1.12 5.56
CA ARG A 34 -17.22 1.29 4.59
C ARG A 34 -16.70 1.12 3.16
N GLU A 35 -15.53 1.68 2.85
CA GLU A 35 -14.98 1.64 1.50
C GLU A 35 -14.60 0.22 1.06
N VAL A 36 -14.20 -0.65 1.99
CA VAL A 36 -13.88 -2.07 1.73
C VAL A 36 -15.17 -2.85 1.45
N ARG A 37 -16.22 -2.62 2.24
CA ARG A 37 -17.53 -3.26 2.03
C ARG A 37 -18.15 -2.86 0.70
N GLU A 38 -18.12 -1.57 0.37
CA GLU A 38 -18.65 -1.07 -0.89
C GLU A 38 -17.88 -1.60 -2.10
N GLU A 39 -16.54 -1.70 -2.01
CA GLU A 39 -15.74 -2.31 -3.07
C GLU A 39 -16.09 -3.79 -3.26
N ALA A 40 -16.17 -4.55 -2.17
CA ALA A 40 -16.48 -5.97 -2.23
C ALA A 40 -17.87 -6.22 -2.84
N LEU A 41 -18.88 -5.43 -2.46
CA LEU A 41 -20.22 -5.49 -3.06
C LEU A 41 -20.21 -5.08 -4.54
N ALA A 42 -19.46 -4.03 -4.89
CA ALA A 42 -19.35 -3.59 -6.28
C ALA A 42 -18.72 -4.66 -7.16
N ILE A 43 -17.71 -5.38 -6.65
CA ILE A 43 -17.07 -6.48 -7.37
C ILE A 43 -18.01 -7.68 -7.49
N ALA A 44 -18.72 -8.05 -6.43
CA ALA A 44 -19.70 -9.13 -6.46
C ALA A 44 -20.91 -8.84 -7.38
N ALA A 45 -21.15 -7.58 -7.73
CA ALA A 45 -22.20 -7.18 -8.66
C ALA A 45 -21.73 -7.14 -10.14
N LEU A 46 -20.42 -7.25 -10.39
CA LEU A 46 -19.87 -7.24 -11.75
C LEU A 46 -20.01 -8.63 -12.40
N PRO A 47 -20.10 -8.68 -13.74
CA PRO A 47 -20.06 -9.95 -14.47
C PRO A 47 -18.71 -10.65 -14.28
N ALA A 48 -18.71 -11.98 -14.42
CA ALA A 48 -17.53 -12.81 -14.20
C ALA A 48 -16.34 -12.45 -15.12
N GLU A 49 -16.61 -11.88 -16.30
CA GLU A 49 -15.54 -11.42 -17.21
C GLU A 49 -14.84 -10.13 -16.75
N SER A 50 -15.30 -9.50 -15.67
CA SER A 50 -14.69 -8.28 -15.15
C SER A 50 -13.37 -8.54 -14.45
N HIS A 51 -12.30 -7.89 -14.91
CA HIS A 51 -10.96 -7.98 -14.32
C HIS A 51 -10.70 -6.95 -13.21
N ARG A 52 -11.75 -6.40 -12.58
CA ARG A 52 -11.58 -5.39 -11.51
C ARG A 52 -10.91 -5.99 -10.28
N ALA A 53 -9.73 -5.51 -9.91
CA ALA A 53 -9.05 -5.96 -8.70
C ALA A 53 -9.66 -5.34 -7.42
N PRO A 54 -9.72 -6.09 -6.29
CA PRO A 54 -10.21 -5.58 -5.00
C PRO A 54 -9.12 -4.79 -4.27
N MET A 55 -8.77 -3.62 -4.80
CA MET A 55 -7.61 -2.84 -4.34
C MET A 55 -7.74 -2.36 -2.91
N LYS A 56 -8.90 -1.84 -2.50
CA LYS A 56 -9.11 -1.35 -1.13
C LYS A 56 -9.07 -2.49 -0.13
N THR A 57 -9.65 -3.64 -0.49
CA THR A 57 -9.65 -4.85 0.34
C THR A 57 -8.22 -5.36 0.54
N LEU A 58 -7.42 -5.42 -0.52
CA LEU A 58 -6.01 -5.83 -0.46
C LEU A 58 -5.17 -4.86 0.37
N TRP A 59 -5.36 -3.55 0.19
CA TRP A 59 -4.70 -2.54 1.00
C TRP A 59 -5.05 -2.65 2.47
N PHE A 60 -6.33 -2.88 2.79
CA PHE A 60 -6.77 -3.03 4.17
C PHE A 60 -6.18 -4.29 4.82
N ARG A 61 -6.15 -5.43 4.11
CA ARG A 61 -5.46 -6.63 4.56
C ARG A 61 -3.99 -6.36 4.89
N TYR A 62 -3.27 -5.72 3.96
CA TYR A 62 -1.87 -5.36 4.18
C TYR A 62 -1.70 -4.44 5.40
N ALA A 63 -2.53 -3.41 5.55
CA ALA A 63 -2.47 -2.51 6.69
C ALA A 63 -2.71 -3.24 8.02
N MET A 64 -3.69 -4.14 8.08
CA MET A 64 -3.97 -4.96 9.26
C MET A 64 -2.82 -5.93 9.58
N GLU A 65 -2.17 -6.47 8.56
CA GLU A 65 -1.00 -7.33 8.71
C GLU A 65 0.19 -6.55 9.27
N GLN A 66 0.42 -5.33 8.77
CA GLN A 66 1.46 -4.45 9.30
C GLN A 66 1.17 -4.03 10.73
N LEU A 67 -0.07 -3.72 11.09
CA LEU A 67 -0.42 -3.41 12.47
C LEU A 67 -0.12 -4.58 13.42
N GLN A 68 -0.38 -5.82 13.02
CA GLN A 68 0.00 -6.98 13.83
C GLN A 68 1.52 -7.14 13.95
N ARG A 69 2.26 -6.89 12.87
CA ARG A 69 3.74 -6.95 12.88
C ARG A 69 4.34 -5.82 13.71
N ASP A 70 3.80 -4.61 13.59
CA ASP A 70 4.26 -3.41 14.28
C ASP A 70 3.86 -3.40 15.76
N GLU A 71 2.73 -3.99 16.16
CA GLU A 71 2.43 -4.21 17.58
C GLU A 71 3.50 -5.12 18.22
N PHE A 72 3.95 -6.14 17.49
CA PHE A 72 5.11 -6.95 17.88
C PHE A 72 6.42 -6.14 17.85
N ALA A 73 6.61 -5.22 16.92
CA ALA A 73 7.81 -4.39 16.84
C ALA A 73 7.85 -3.28 17.92
N PHE A 74 6.72 -2.63 18.25
CA PHE A 74 6.60 -1.57 19.26
C PHE A 74 6.78 -2.09 20.68
N LEU A 75 6.34 -3.33 20.96
CA LEU A 75 6.55 -3.96 22.27
C LEU A 75 8.00 -4.45 22.46
N HIS A 76 8.77 -4.58 21.37
CA HIS A 76 10.13 -5.17 21.38
C HIS A 76 11.24 -4.27 20.83
N SER A 77 10.91 -3.07 20.35
CA SER A 77 11.87 -2.05 19.91
C SER A 77 11.67 -0.81 20.78
N PRO A 78 12.70 -0.32 21.49
CA PRO A 78 12.63 1.05 21.99
C PRO A 78 12.39 1.96 20.78
N GLN A 79 11.48 2.93 20.89
CA GLN A 79 11.30 3.95 19.87
C GLN A 79 12.68 4.43 19.38
N LEU A 80 12.91 4.39 18.07
CA LEU A 80 14.17 4.80 17.44
C LEU A 80 14.68 6.07 18.12
N ASP A 81 15.82 5.96 18.81
CA ASP A 81 16.64 7.08 19.27
C ASP A 81 17.15 7.79 18.01
N LEU A 82 16.26 8.56 17.38
CA LEU A 82 16.63 9.48 16.32
C LEU A 82 17.37 10.63 17.01
N PRO A 83 18.64 10.90 16.66
CA PRO A 83 19.28 12.10 17.17
C PRO A 83 18.44 13.30 16.75
N PHE A 84 18.00 14.08 17.72
CA PHE A 84 17.32 15.35 17.45
C PHE A 84 18.26 16.22 16.62
N MET A 85 17.95 16.36 15.33
CA MET A 85 18.66 17.30 14.46
C MET A 85 17.84 18.59 14.45
N PRO A 86 18.34 19.69 15.07
CA PRO A 86 17.63 20.96 15.04
C PRO A 86 17.43 21.39 13.57
N PRO A 87 16.30 22.04 13.24
CA PRO A 87 16.08 22.53 11.89
C PRO A 87 17.25 23.43 11.49
N LEU A 88 17.89 23.13 10.36
CA LEU A 88 18.88 24.03 9.79
C LEU A 88 18.19 25.38 9.51
N PRO A 89 18.85 26.52 9.80
CA PRO A 89 18.29 27.82 9.45
C PRO A 89 18.01 27.86 7.94
N SER A 90 16.87 28.44 7.56
CA SER A 90 16.38 28.47 6.17
C SER A 90 17.38 29.08 5.17
N SER A 91 18.39 29.80 5.64
CA SER A 91 19.50 30.34 4.85
C SER A 91 20.50 29.30 4.33
N LEU A 92 20.43 28.05 4.77
CA LEU A 92 21.29 26.94 4.30
C LEU A 92 20.54 25.91 3.45
N VAL A 93 19.30 26.19 3.06
CA VAL A 93 18.64 25.41 2.00
C VAL A 93 19.37 25.75 0.69
N LEU A 94 20.31 24.89 0.31
CA LEU A 94 20.89 24.88 -1.03
C LEU A 94 19.74 24.78 -2.03
N LEU A 95 19.43 25.91 -2.69
CA LEU A 95 18.66 25.89 -3.94
C LEU A 95 19.39 24.97 -4.91
N PRO A 96 18.67 24.19 -5.74
CA PRO A 96 19.31 23.36 -6.74
C PRO A 96 20.14 24.28 -7.64
N THR A 97 21.46 24.21 -7.52
CA THR A 97 22.38 24.85 -8.44
C THR A 97 22.17 24.20 -9.80
N GLU A 98 21.79 25.01 -10.77
CA GLU A 98 21.73 24.62 -12.17
C GLU A 98 23.11 24.18 -12.66
N GLU A 99 23.44 22.90 -12.52
CA GLU A 99 24.49 22.27 -13.33
C GLU A 99 23.89 21.83 -14.67
N PHE A 100 23.51 22.82 -15.47
CA PHE A 100 23.57 22.73 -16.92
C PHE A 100 24.96 23.22 -17.34
N ALA A 101 25.92 22.30 -17.52
CA ALA A 101 26.98 22.41 -18.53
C ALA A 101 27.87 21.17 -18.52
N GLU A 102 28.36 20.82 -19.72
CA GLU A 102 29.48 19.90 -19.97
C GLU A 102 29.18 18.40 -20.07
N GLY A 103 28.22 18.08 -20.93
CA GLY A 103 28.20 16.83 -21.71
C GLY A 103 28.59 17.08 -23.17
N ALA A 104 29.72 17.75 -23.43
CA ALA A 104 30.25 17.89 -24.79
C ALA A 104 31.77 17.92 -24.74
N LEU A 105 32.39 16.79 -25.13
CA LEU A 105 33.74 16.60 -25.70
C LEU A 105 34.36 15.28 -25.21
N ALA A 106 33.82 14.17 -25.73
CA ALA A 106 34.54 12.90 -25.75
C ALA A 106 34.32 12.24 -27.12
N ASP A 107 34.78 12.94 -28.16
CA ASP A 107 35.06 12.32 -29.46
C ASP A 107 36.18 13.12 -30.12
N GLN A 108 37.42 12.64 -29.97
CA GLN A 108 38.42 12.53 -31.04
C GLN A 108 39.80 12.14 -30.51
N GLN A 109 40.44 11.28 -31.30
CA GLN A 109 41.86 10.83 -31.33
C GLN A 109 42.15 9.51 -30.59
N GLY A 110 42.50 8.39 -31.24
CA GLY A 110 42.82 8.16 -32.65
C GLY A 110 43.38 6.74 -32.90
N SER A 111 43.78 6.50 -34.16
CA SER A 111 44.46 5.31 -34.75
C SER A 111 43.58 4.32 -35.51
N ARG A 112 43.40 4.51 -36.82
CA ARG A 112 44.34 4.08 -37.88
C ARG A 112 44.01 4.74 -39.21
#